data_AF-A0A7C2QQC3-F1
#
_entry.id   AF-A0A7C2QQC3-F1
#
_cell.length_a   1.000
_cell.length_b   1.000
_cell.length_c   1.000
_cell.angle_alpha   90.00
_cell.angle_beta   90.00
_cell.angle_gamma   90.00
#
_symmetry.space_group_name_H-M   'P 1'
#
loop_
_entity.id
_entity.type
_entity.pdbx_description
1 polymer ?
#
loop_
_entity_poly.entity_id
_entity_poly.type
_entity_poly.pdbx_seq_one_letter_code
_entity_poly.pdbx_strand_id
1 'polypeptide(L)'
;MPTRRDFLRLALTTPLLPACAPRSTLTLPAAPPPATPPPPPTPPSAPAPTDPLTATADGLVALLRARYGARASDAEWTQVRDAVRDQLRLAEQLRRRRLEESTEAAGHYYLAARMAVEGASV
;
A
#
# COMPACT_ATOMS: atom_id res chain seq x y z
N MET A 1 8.63 8.89 31.05
CA MET A 1 8.34 8.67 29.61
C MET A 1 9.59 8.06 28.99
N PRO A 2 9.64 6.73 28.81
CA PRO A 2 10.82 6.07 28.24
C PRO A 2 10.99 6.50 26.77
N THR A 3 12.24 6.74 26.37
CA THR A 3 12.59 7.25 25.04
C THR A 3 12.89 6.13 24.07
N ARG A 4 12.75 6.40 22.75
CA ARG A 4 12.99 5.44 21.65
C ARG A 4 14.36 4.73 21.72
N ARG A 5 15.32 5.33 22.42
CA ARG A 5 16.68 4.81 22.64
C ARG A 5 16.74 3.68 23.68
N ASP A 6 15.74 3.60 24.57
CA ASP A 6 15.64 2.57 25.61
C ASP A 6 15.17 1.22 25.04
N PHE A 7 14.36 1.25 23.97
CA PHE A 7 13.89 0.03 23.29
C PHE A 7 15.00 -0.75 22.58
N LEU A 8 16.01 -0.08 22.03
CA LEU A 8 17.13 -0.75 21.35
C LEU A 8 18.09 -1.46 22.31
N ARG A 9 18.09 -1.10 23.61
CA ARG A 9 18.91 -1.79 24.61
C ARG A 9 18.33 -3.12 25.07
N LEU A 10 17.02 -3.35 24.89
CA LEU A 10 16.36 -4.61 25.27
C LEU A 10 16.52 -5.73 24.22
N ALA A 11 16.95 -5.41 22.99
CA ALA A 11 17.08 -6.38 21.90
C ALA A 11 18.44 -7.11 21.87
N LEU A 12 19.39 -6.75 22.73
CA LEU A 12 20.74 -7.31 22.77
C LEU A 12 20.99 -8.29 23.93
N THR A 13 19.96 -8.62 24.71
CA THR A 13 20.06 -9.53 25.85
C THR A 13 19.29 -10.81 25.58
N THR A 14 19.81 -11.64 24.68
CA THR A 14 19.45 -13.07 24.61
C THR A 14 20.55 -13.89 25.29
N PRO A 15 20.24 -14.60 26.39
CA PRO A 15 21.21 -15.46 27.05
C PRO A 15 21.54 -16.68 26.18
N LEU A 16 22.84 -16.91 25.99
CA LEU A 16 23.44 -18.16 25.54
C LEU A 16 22.94 -19.33 26.41
N LEU A 17 22.29 -20.32 25.81
CA LEU A 17 22.01 -21.59 26.47
C LEU A 17 23.16 -22.60 26.24
N PRO A 18 23.49 -23.42 27.25
CA PRO A 18 24.69 -24.24 27.29
C PRO A 18 24.51 -25.61 26.64
N ALA A 19 25.64 -26.20 26.28
CA ALA A 19 25.80 -27.52 25.68
C ALA A 19 25.27 -28.67 26.56
N CYS A 20 24.79 -29.74 25.91
CA CYS A 20 24.97 -31.10 26.41
C CYS A 20 24.93 -32.09 25.25
N ALA A 21 26.05 -32.80 25.03
CA ALA A 21 26.15 -33.93 24.12
C ALA A 21 25.50 -35.17 24.76
N PRO A 22 25.11 -36.17 23.95
CA PRO A 22 25.79 -37.44 24.12
C PRO A 22 26.34 -38.03 22.81
N ARG A 23 27.46 -38.71 23.01
CA ARG A 23 28.30 -39.44 22.06
C ARG A 23 27.64 -40.79 21.78
N SER A 24 27.25 -41.06 20.53
CA SER A 24 26.81 -42.38 20.08
C SER A 24 27.67 -42.87 18.92
N THR A 25 27.96 -44.16 18.99
CA THR A 25 28.99 -44.93 18.31
C THR A 25 28.70 -45.25 16.84
N LEU A 26 29.80 -45.46 16.11
CA LEU A 26 29.93 -46.01 14.75
C LEU A 26 28.93 -47.13 14.40
N THR A 27 28.23 -46.98 13.27
CA THR A 27 27.97 -48.04 12.26
C THR A 27 27.70 -47.35 10.92
N LEU A 28 28.49 -47.66 9.90
CA LEU A 28 28.31 -47.20 8.51
C LEU A 28 27.56 -48.29 7.73
N PRO A 29 26.36 -48.02 7.19
CA PRO A 29 25.85 -48.74 6.03
C PRO A 29 25.80 -47.82 4.81
N ALA A 30 26.25 -48.39 3.69
CA ALA A 30 26.31 -47.89 2.31
C ALA A 30 25.50 -46.63 1.98
N ALA A 31 26.20 -45.63 1.43
CA ALA A 31 25.64 -44.39 0.92
C ALA A 31 24.68 -44.64 -0.28
N PRO A 32 23.45 -44.11 -0.25
CA PRO A 32 22.62 -43.99 -1.46
C PRO A 32 23.16 -42.88 -2.38
N PRO A 33 22.82 -42.90 -3.69
CA PRO A 33 23.33 -41.92 -4.65
C PRO A 33 22.93 -40.49 -4.27
N PRO A 34 23.72 -39.47 -4.66
CA PRO A 34 23.48 -38.09 -4.27
C PRO A 34 22.13 -37.62 -4.82
N ALA A 35 21.22 -37.27 -3.90
CA ALA A 35 20.00 -36.56 -4.25
C ALA A 35 20.37 -35.18 -4.79
N THR A 36 19.83 -34.83 -5.95
CA THR A 36 19.89 -33.47 -6.50
C THR A 36 19.32 -32.49 -5.48
N PRO A 37 19.98 -31.33 -5.25
CA PRO A 37 19.45 -30.34 -4.32
C PRO A 37 18.09 -29.84 -4.83
N PRO A 38 17.11 -29.60 -3.93
CA PRO A 38 15.83 -29.03 -4.33
C PRO A 38 16.06 -27.67 -5.00
N PRO A 39 15.24 -27.30 -6.01
CA PRO A 39 15.35 -26.00 -6.63
C PRO A 39 15.19 -24.90 -5.57
N PRO A 40 15.90 -23.76 -5.71
CA PRO A 40 15.78 -22.66 -4.78
C PRO A 40 14.31 -22.17 -4.74
N PRO A 41 13.83 -21.72 -3.57
CA PRO A 41 12.48 -21.17 -3.46
C PRO A 41 12.33 -19.98 -4.39
N THR A 42 11.23 -19.95 -5.16
CA THR A 42 10.89 -18.81 -6.01
C THR A 42 10.81 -17.56 -5.14
N PRO A 43 11.50 -16.46 -5.50
CA PRO A 43 11.39 -15.23 -4.74
C PRO A 43 9.93 -14.76 -4.73
N PRO A 44 9.43 -14.21 -3.61
CA PRO A 44 8.08 -13.68 -3.55
C PRO A 44 7.93 -12.60 -4.62
N SER A 45 6.87 -12.72 -5.44
CA SER A 45 6.55 -11.72 -6.45
C SER A 45 6.49 -10.33 -5.82
N ALA A 46 7.18 -9.37 -6.44
CA ALA A 46 7.10 -7.97 -6.04
C ALA A 46 5.62 -7.53 -6.05
N PRO A 47 5.14 -6.81 -5.01
CA PRO A 47 3.78 -6.34 -4.97
C PRO A 47 3.52 -5.47 -6.21
N ALA A 48 2.44 -5.78 -6.93
CA ALA A 48 2.01 -4.98 -8.08
C ALA A 48 1.81 -3.52 -7.64
N PRO A 49 2.14 -2.53 -8.48
CA PRO A 49 1.94 -1.13 -8.15
C PRO A 49 0.45 -0.93 -7.82
N THR A 50 0.18 -0.65 -6.55
CA THR A 50 -1.18 -0.42 -6.08
C THR A 50 -1.58 0.99 -6.49
N ASP A 51 -2.63 1.12 -7.31
CA ASP A 51 -3.21 2.41 -7.67
C ASP A 51 -3.51 3.21 -6.38
N PRO A 52 -3.03 4.46 -6.24
CA PRO A 52 -3.22 5.25 -5.02
C PRO A 52 -4.69 5.41 -4.62
N LEU A 53 -5.62 5.44 -5.59
CA LEU A 53 -7.06 5.45 -5.28
C LEU A 53 -7.50 4.16 -4.60
N THR A 54 -6.97 3.03 -5.05
CA THR A 54 -7.29 1.72 -4.49
C THR A 54 -6.78 1.60 -3.06
N ALA A 55 -5.55 2.04 -2.79
CA ALA A 55 -5.00 2.08 -1.44
C ALA A 55 -5.82 2.97 -0.49
N THR A 56 -6.32 4.11 -1.00
CA THR A 56 -7.17 5.04 -0.23
C THR A 56 -8.53 4.40 0.09
N ALA A 57 -9.16 3.75 -0.89
CA ALA A 57 -10.42 3.04 -0.70
C ALA A 57 -10.29 1.93 0.36
N ASP A 58 -9.22 1.13 0.28
CA ASP A 58 -8.97 0.05 1.24
C ASP A 58 -8.73 0.59 2.66
N GLY A 59 -8.02 1.70 2.80
CA GLY A 59 -7.84 2.37 4.09
C GLY A 59 -9.15 2.87 4.70
N LEU A 60 -10.03 3.48 3.89
CA LEU A 60 -11.35 3.93 4.34
C LEU A 60 -12.24 2.76 4.77
N VAL A 61 -12.25 1.67 3.99
CA VAL A 61 -13.01 0.47 4.32
C VAL A 61 -12.48 -0.20 5.58
N ALA A 62 -11.15 -0.23 5.77
CA ALA A 62 -10.54 -0.76 6.98
C ALA A 62 -10.99 0.02 8.24
N LEU A 63 -11.06 1.35 8.16
CA LEU A 63 -11.58 2.19 9.25
C LEU A 63 -13.06 1.92 9.52
N LEU A 64 -13.89 1.80 8.47
CA LEU A 64 -15.31 1.47 8.61
C LEU A 64 -15.51 0.10 9.23
N ARG A 65 -14.72 -0.89 8.81
CA ARG A 65 -14.77 -2.26 9.31
C ARG A 65 -14.28 -2.36 10.76
N ALA A 66 -13.29 -1.57 11.16
CA ALA A 66 -12.87 -1.49 12.56
C ALA A 66 -13.99 -0.95 13.47
N ARG A 67 -14.84 -0.05 12.95
CA ARG A 67 -15.93 0.56 13.73
C ARG A 67 -17.25 -0.21 13.68
N TYR A 68 -17.57 -0.84 12.55
CA TYR A 68 -18.88 -1.43 12.27
C TYR A 68 -18.82 -2.89 11.81
N GLY A 69 -17.65 -3.54 11.86
CA GLY A 69 -17.39 -4.84 11.25
C GLY A 69 -18.35 -5.97 11.62
N ALA A 70 -18.92 -5.95 12.83
CA ALA A 70 -19.88 -6.97 13.28
C ALA A 70 -21.28 -6.83 12.67
N ARG A 71 -21.57 -5.72 11.96
CA ARG A 71 -22.91 -5.40 11.43
C ARG A 71 -23.12 -5.83 9.97
N ALA A 72 -22.08 -6.28 9.29
CA ALA A 72 -22.13 -6.61 7.87
C ALA A 72 -21.25 -7.83 7.57
N SER A 73 -21.73 -8.65 6.64
CA SER A 73 -21.06 -9.80 6.06
C SER A 73 -19.87 -9.40 5.17
N ASP A 74 -19.01 -10.36 4.85
CA ASP A 74 -17.88 -10.13 3.95
C ASP A 74 -18.29 -9.72 2.52
N ALA A 75 -19.42 -10.22 2.06
CA ALA A 75 -19.99 -9.84 0.77
C ALA A 75 -20.39 -8.35 0.77
N GLU A 76 -21.07 -7.90 1.81
CA GLU A 76 -21.44 -6.48 1.98
C GLU A 76 -20.22 -5.57 2.10
N TRP A 77 -19.18 -5.99 2.84
CA TRP A 77 -17.92 -5.23 2.90
C TRP A 77 -17.20 -5.13 1.56
N THR A 78 -17.34 -6.15 0.71
CA THR A 78 -16.80 -6.10 -0.66
C THR A 78 -17.57 -5.08 -1.50
N GLN A 79 -18.90 -5.07 -1.41
CA GLN A 79 -19.73 -4.08 -2.08
C GLN A 79 -19.43 -2.65 -1.59
N VAL A 80 -19.24 -2.45 -0.28
CA VAL A 80 -18.84 -1.15 0.29
C VAL A 80 -17.48 -0.72 -0.26
N ARG A 81 -16.51 -1.63 -0.38
CA ARG A 81 -15.20 -1.32 -0.96
C ARG A 81 -15.31 -0.85 -2.40
N ASP A 82 -16.08 -1.57 -3.22
CA ASP A 82 -16.25 -1.20 -4.62
C ASP A 82 -17.00 0.13 -4.78
N ALA A 83 -18.05 0.35 -3.99
CA ALA A 83 -18.77 1.63 -3.97
C ALA A 83 -17.87 2.82 -3.58
N VAL A 84 -17.02 2.66 -2.56
CA VAL A 84 -16.05 3.70 -2.16
C VAL A 84 -15.04 3.97 -3.29
N ARG A 85 -14.57 2.92 -3.96
CA ARG A 85 -13.64 3.05 -5.10
C ARG A 85 -14.27 3.83 -6.25
N ASP A 86 -15.52 3.53 -6.59
CA ASP A 86 -16.24 4.20 -7.67
C ASP A 86 -16.52 5.67 -7.34
N GLN A 87 -16.90 5.97 -6.10
CA GLN A 87 -17.08 7.36 -5.63
C GLN A 87 -15.79 8.17 -5.72
N LEU A 88 -14.65 7.59 -5.32
CA LEU A 88 -13.35 8.27 -5.44
C LEU A 88 -12.98 8.55 -6.90
N ARG A 89 -13.27 7.61 -7.81
CA ARG A 89 -13.06 7.80 -9.25
C ARG A 89 -13.92 8.91 -9.82
N LEU A 90 -15.21 8.93 -9.48
CA LEU A 90 -16.14 9.98 -9.89
C LEU A 90 -15.71 11.35 -9.36
N ALA A 91 -15.32 11.44 -8.08
CA ALA A 91 -14.83 12.67 -7.48
C ALA A 91 -13.58 13.21 -8.19
N GLU A 92 -12.65 12.33 -8.57
CA GLU A 92 -11.46 12.70 -9.30
C GLU A 92 -11.77 13.15 -10.74
N GLN A 93 -12.71 12.50 -11.42
CA GLN A 93 -13.19 12.94 -12.74
C GLN A 93 -13.83 14.33 -12.68
N LEU A 94 -14.68 14.59 -11.68
CA LEU A 94 -15.30 15.90 -11.48
C LEU A 94 -14.24 16.97 -11.18
N ARG A 95 -13.23 16.63 -10.37
CA ARG A 95 -12.11 17.53 -10.09
C ARG A 95 -11.37 17.92 -11.36
N ARG A 96 -11.09 16.97 -12.24
CA ARG A 96 -10.41 17.22 -13.53
C ARG A 96 -11.24 18.11 -14.44
N ARG A 97 -12.53 17.79 -14.63
CA ARG A 97 -13.43 18.62 -15.45
C ARG A 97 -13.54 20.06 -14.93
N ARG A 98 -13.64 20.23 -13.61
CA ARG A 98 -13.71 21.56 -13.00
C ARG A 98 -12.42 22.36 -13.20
N LEU A 99 -11.27 21.70 -13.19
CA LEU A 99 -9.98 22.34 -13.47
C LEU A 99 -9.93 22.81 -14.93
N GLU A 100 -10.34 21.97 -15.87
CA GLU A 100 -10.40 22.31 -17.30
C GLU A 100 -11.32 23.52 -17.55
N GLU A 101 -12.54 23.49 -17.01
CA GLU A 101 -13.50 24.60 -17.12
C GLU A 101 -12.97 25.90 -16.49
N SER A 102 -12.30 25.79 -15.34
CA SER A 102 -11.67 26.95 -14.69
C SER A 102 -10.52 27.53 -15.53
N THR A 103 -9.75 26.68 -16.21
CA THR A 103 -8.65 27.15 -17.08
C THR A 103 -9.16 27.81 -18.36
N GLU A 104 -10.23 27.27 -18.95
CA GLU A 104 -10.89 27.86 -20.12
C GLU A 104 -11.49 29.22 -19.76
N ALA A 105 -12.21 29.33 -18.64
CA ALA A 105 -12.74 30.60 -18.14
C ALA A 105 -11.63 31.65 -17.94
N ALA A 106 -10.51 31.26 -17.33
CA ALA A 106 -9.37 32.14 -17.15
C ALA A 106 -8.78 32.62 -18.50
N GLY A 107 -8.71 31.73 -19.50
CA GLY A 107 -8.30 32.06 -20.85
C GLY A 107 -9.21 33.10 -21.52
N HIS A 108 -10.52 32.95 -21.38
CA HIS A 108 -11.50 33.91 -21.90
C HIS A 108 -11.36 35.30 -21.24
N TYR A 109 -11.15 35.37 -19.92
CA TYR A 109 -10.90 36.64 -19.25
C TYR A 109 -9.61 37.31 -19.74
N TYR A 110 -8.53 36.54 -19.91
CA TYR A 110 -7.28 37.08 -20.44
C TYR A 110 -7.41 37.58 -21.88
N LEU A 111 -8.12 36.86 -22.74
CA LEU A 111 -8.37 37.27 -24.13
C LEU A 111 -9.21 38.56 -24.17
N ALA A 112 -10.29 38.62 -23.38
CA ALA A 112 -11.15 39.80 -23.31
C ALA A 112 -10.41 41.03 -22.77
N ALA A 113 -9.61 40.85 -21.71
CA ALA A 113 -8.78 41.92 -21.17
C ALA A 113 -7.75 42.43 -22.19
N ARG A 114 -7.13 41.52 -22.95
CA ARG A 114 -6.18 41.89 -24.00
C ARG A 114 -6.84 42.68 -25.13
N MET A 115 -8.00 42.23 -25.62
CA MET A 115 -8.75 42.93 -26.66
C MET A 115 -9.23 44.32 -26.20
N ALA A 116 -9.59 44.46 -24.92
CA ALA A 116 -9.98 45.75 -24.35
C ALA A 116 -8.80 46.74 -24.26
N VAL A 117 -7.59 46.27 -23.95
CA VAL A 117 -6.38 47.10 -23.92
C VAL A 117 -5.95 47.50 -25.33
N GLU A 118 -5.96 46.56 -26.29
CA GLU A 118 -5.58 46.83 -27.68
C GLU A 118 -6.63 47.70 -28.41
N GLY A 119 -7.92 47.58 -28.05
CA GLY A 119 -9.01 48.39 -28.62
C GLY A 119 -9.15 49.81 -28.05
N ALA A 120 -8.55 50.11 -26.89
CA ALA A 120 -8.63 51.42 -26.24
C ALA A 120 -7.56 52.43 -26.74
N SER A 121 -6.74 52.05 -27.72
CA SER A 121 -5.59 52.82 -28.18
C SER A 121 -5.83 53.56 -29.52
N VAL A 122 -7.07 53.98 -29.80
CA VAL A 122 -7.46 54.73 -31.02
C VAL A 122 -8.06 56.07 -30.66
#